data_AF-A0A094QYU9-F1
#
_entry.id   AF-A0A094QYU9-F1
#
_cell.length_a   1.000
_cell.length_b   1.000
_cell.length_c   1.000
_cell.angle_alpha   90.00
_cell.angle_beta   90.00
_cell.angle_gamma   90.00
#
_symmetry.space_group_name_H-M   'P 1'
#
loop_
_entity.id
_entity.type
_entity.pdbx_description
1 polymer ?
#
loop_
_entity_poly.entity_id
_entity_poly.type
_entity_poly.pdbx_seq_one_letter_code
_entity_poly.pdbx_strand_id
1 'polypeptide(L)'
;MANRARNLGIATLISAALTFSYMTPAIADEDRVKPKPSAKMIFKSAKEKLKYEIDSYKAAMQARQEAREEINEAFKNTMRKVSTEAKIALMSATTAEQKLIIMNSLKNARTAAVAVRDAALAALGALPTPPAELKKDERKRN
;
A
#
# COMPACT_ATOMS: atom_id res chain seq x y z
N MET A 1 19.07 -38.96 25.81
CA MET A 1 20.02 -39.03 24.67
C MET A 1 20.24 -40.50 24.33
N ALA A 2 19.70 -40.97 23.20
CA ALA A 2 19.85 -42.30 22.60
C ALA A 2 18.96 -42.29 21.33
N ASN A 3 19.30 -42.76 20.13
CA ASN A 3 20.47 -43.43 19.58
C ASN A 3 20.55 -43.07 18.08
N ARG A 4 21.77 -43.06 17.53
CA ARG A 4 22.05 -42.75 16.12
C ARG A 4 22.70 -44.00 15.49
N ALA A 5 22.09 -44.58 14.46
CA ALA A 5 22.68 -45.57 13.55
C ALA A 5 21.92 -45.46 12.20
N ARG A 6 22.41 -44.70 11.21
CA ARG A 6 23.37 -45.05 10.13
C ARG A 6 22.92 -46.19 9.20
N ASN A 7 22.25 -45.77 8.12
CA ASN A 7 22.40 -46.13 6.69
C ASN A 7 22.70 -47.58 6.28
N LEU A 8 21.89 -48.13 5.37
CA LEU A 8 22.30 -48.82 4.13
C LEU A 8 21.05 -49.31 3.37
N GLY A 9 20.98 -49.05 2.05
CA GLY A 9 19.99 -49.67 1.17
C GLY A 9 19.45 -48.78 0.05
N ILE A 10 20.32 -48.33 -0.85
CA ILE A 10 19.92 -47.78 -2.16
C ILE A 10 19.39 -48.96 -2.98
N ALA A 11 18.09 -48.97 -3.27
CA ALA A 11 17.49 -49.87 -4.26
C ALA A 11 16.67 -49.04 -5.25
N THR A 12 17.30 -48.77 -6.38
CA THR A 12 16.76 -48.25 -7.63
C THR A 12 15.63 -49.12 -8.16
N LEU A 13 14.43 -48.55 -8.35
CA LEU A 13 13.44 -49.05 -9.31
C LEU A 13 12.78 -47.85 -10.00
N ILE A 14 13.46 -47.36 -11.03
CA ILE A 14 12.90 -46.49 -12.08
C ILE A 14 12.50 -47.41 -13.24
N SER A 15 11.32 -47.13 -13.80
CA SER A 15 10.81 -47.58 -15.10
C SER A 15 10.01 -48.88 -15.14
N ALA A 16 8.68 -48.75 -15.26
CA ALA A 16 7.91 -49.28 -16.40
C ALA A 16 6.40 -49.15 -16.12
N ALA A 17 5.72 -48.24 -16.84
CA ALA A 17 4.34 -48.39 -17.35
C ALA A 17 3.77 -47.01 -17.74
N LEU A 18 4.41 -46.37 -18.73
CA LEU A 18 3.72 -45.54 -19.70
C LEU A 18 2.74 -46.45 -20.44
N THR A 19 1.46 -46.47 -20.05
CA THR A 19 0.27 -46.68 -20.91
C THR A 19 -0.96 -46.89 -20.02
N PHE A 20 -1.61 -45.79 -19.60
CA PHE A 20 -3.07 -45.81 -19.52
C PHE A 20 -3.60 -44.77 -20.47
N SER A 21 -4.17 -45.30 -21.55
CA SER A 21 -4.82 -44.61 -22.65
C SER A 21 -5.58 -43.37 -22.22
N TYR A 22 -5.31 -42.32 -22.99
CA TYR A 22 -6.21 -41.21 -23.26
C TYR A 22 -7.64 -41.72 -23.48
N MET A 23 -8.52 -41.50 -22.51
CA MET A 23 -9.95 -41.39 -22.76
C MET A 23 -10.39 -40.04 -22.20
N THR A 24 -10.13 -39.03 -23.00
CA THR A 24 -10.79 -37.73 -22.93
C THR A 24 -12.29 -37.97 -23.07
N PRO A 25 -13.15 -37.61 -22.09
CA PRO A 25 -14.52 -37.29 -22.45
C PRO A 25 -14.42 -36.02 -23.32
N ALA A 26 -14.77 -36.17 -24.60
CA ALA A 26 -15.05 -35.04 -25.47
C ALA A 26 -16.24 -34.28 -24.87
N ILE A 27 -15.95 -33.34 -23.97
CA ILE A 27 -16.88 -32.28 -23.62
C ILE A 27 -16.93 -31.41 -24.88
N ALA A 28 -18.03 -31.59 -25.62
CA ALA A 28 -18.36 -30.80 -26.77
C ALA A 28 -18.17 -29.32 -26.44
N ASP A 29 -17.48 -28.66 -27.35
CA ASP A 29 -17.32 -27.22 -27.44
C ASP A 29 -18.72 -26.55 -27.48
N GLU A 30 -19.29 -26.26 -26.32
CA GLU A 30 -20.40 -25.32 -26.17
C GLU A 30 -19.89 -23.87 -26.12
N ASP A 31 -18.85 -23.51 -26.88
CA ASP A 31 -18.46 -22.09 -27.04
C ASP A 31 -19.32 -21.36 -28.09
N ARG A 32 -20.54 -21.87 -28.37
CA ARG A 32 -21.46 -21.31 -29.38
C ARG A 32 -22.67 -20.54 -28.86
N VAL A 33 -22.75 -20.17 -27.58
CA VAL A 33 -23.83 -19.27 -27.10
C VAL A 33 -23.38 -18.32 -25.97
N LYS A 34 -22.19 -17.71 -26.08
CA LYS A 34 -21.97 -16.44 -25.36
C LYS A 34 -22.47 -15.33 -26.29
N PRO A 35 -23.60 -14.65 -26.00
CA PRO A 35 -24.00 -13.49 -26.79
C PRO A 35 -22.87 -12.47 -26.64
N LYS A 36 -22.06 -12.31 -27.70
CA LYS A 36 -20.97 -11.33 -27.74
C LYS A 36 -21.62 -9.99 -27.40
N PRO A 37 -21.38 -9.40 -26.22
CA PRO A 37 -22.06 -8.17 -25.86
C PRO A 37 -21.71 -7.16 -26.93
N SER A 38 -22.72 -6.54 -27.54
CA SER A 38 -22.49 -5.58 -28.61
C SER A 38 -21.44 -4.56 -28.13
N ALA A 39 -20.54 -4.12 -29.00
CA ALA A 39 -19.47 -3.20 -28.61
C ALA A 39 -19.99 -1.95 -27.87
N LYS A 40 -21.26 -1.56 -28.11
CA LYS A 40 -21.98 -0.51 -27.37
C LYS A 40 -22.25 -0.85 -25.90
N MET A 41 -22.58 -2.10 -25.57
CA MET A 41 -22.79 -2.56 -24.18
C MET A 41 -21.48 -2.66 -23.40
N ILE A 42 -20.41 -3.12 -24.05
CA ILE A 42 -19.06 -3.13 -23.47
C ILE A 42 -18.58 -1.69 -23.23
N PHE A 43 -18.81 -0.79 -24.19
CA PHE A 43 -18.43 0.62 -24.03
C PHE A 43 -19.24 1.35 -22.95
N LYS A 44 -20.54 1.07 -22.84
CA LYS A 44 -21.39 1.65 -21.79
C LYS A 44 -20.97 1.19 -20.39
N SER A 45 -20.75 -0.12 -20.21
CA SER A 45 -20.27 -0.67 -18.94
C SER A 45 -18.84 -0.21 -18.60
N ALA A 46 -17.95 -0.08 -19.59
CA ALA A 46 -16.63 0.50 -19.40
C ALA A 46 -16.69 1.97 -18.98
N LYS A 47 -17.63 2.75 -19.54
CA LYS A 47 -17.83 4.15 -19.17
C LYS A 47 -18.36 4.31 -17.74
N GLU A 48 -19.27 3.44 -17.32
CA GLU A 48 -19.78 3.43 -15.95
C GLU A 48 -18.70 3.03 -14.94
N LYS A 49 -17.89 2.01 -15.27
CA LYS A 49 -16.69 1.66 -14.48
C LYS A 49 -15.70 2.82 -14.39
N LEU A 50 -15.40 3.48 -15.50
CA LEU A 50 -14.51 4.65 -15.52
C LEU A 50 -15.03 5.79 -14.64
N LYS A 51 -16.34 6.07 -14.67
CA LYS A 51 -16.94 7.08 -13.78
C LYS A 51 -16.76 6.71 -12.30
N TYR A 52 -17.05 5.46 -11.95
CA TYR A 52 -16.86 4.96 -10.59
C TYR A 52 -15.38 5.04 -10.16
N GLU A 53 -14.46 4.65 -11.03
CA GLU A 53 -13.01 4.75 -10.77
C GLU A 53 -12.57 6.21 -10.58
N ILE A 54 -13.09 7.16 -11.38
CA ILE A 54 -12.83 8.59 -11.21
C ILE A 54 -13.35 9.12 -9.87
N ASP A 55 -14.55 8.73 -9.47
CA ASP A 55 -15.12 9.19 -8.19
C ASP A 55 -14.38 8.57 -7.00
N SER A 56 -13.97 7.30 -7.10
CA SER A 56 -13.11 6.65 -6.12
C SER A 56 -11.74 7.32 -6.01
N TYR A 57 -11.17 7.74 -7.14
CA TYR A 57 -9.90 8.48 -7.20
C TYR A 57 -10.02 9.84 -6.51
N LYS A 58 -11.10 10.60 -6.76
CA LYS A 58 -11.35 11.88 -6.09
C LYS A 58 -11.50 11.71 -4.58
N ALA A 59 -12.26 10.70 -4.14
CA ALA A 59 -12.43 10.40 -2.73
C ALA A 59 -11.09 10.03 -2.08
N ALA A 60 -10.27 9.20 -2.74
CA ALA A 60 -8.93 8.85 -2.25
C ALA A 60 -7.99 10.07 -2.18
N MET A 61 -8.08 10.99 -3.14
CA MET A 61 -7.31 12.23 -3.13
C MET A 61 -7.73 13.18 -1.99
N GLN A 62 -9.04 13.32 -1.74
CA GLN A 62 -9.57 14.12 -0.63
C GLN A 62 -9.14 13.53 0.72
N ALA A 63 -9.34 12.22 0.92
CA ALA A 63 -8.93 11.53 2.15
C ALA A 63 -7.41 11.69 2.42
N ARG A 64 -6.59 11.65 1.37
CA ARG A 64 -5.14 11.90 1.49
C ARG A 64 -4.84 13.34 1.87
N GLN A 65 -5.57 14.31 1.31
CA GLN A 65 -5.39 15.72 1.63
C GLN A 65 -5.79 16.01 3.09
N GLU A 66 -6.94 15.51 3.53
CA GLU A 66 -7.40 15.60 4.92
C GLU A 66 -6.39 14.98 5.88
N ALA A 67 -5.89 13.78 5.59
CA ALA A 67 -4.88 13.13 6.40
C ALA A 67 -3.56 13.93 6.46
N ARG A 68 -3.14 14.60 5.38
CA ARG A 68 -1.98 15.52 5.40
C ARG A 68 -2.22 16.73 6.27
N GLU A 69 -3.40 17.32 6.19
CA GLU A 69 -3.78 18.47 7.01
C GLU A 69 -3.80 18.11 8.49
N GLU A 70 -4.39 16.96 8.84
CA GLU A 70 -4.41 16.44 10.21
C GLU A 70 -2.99 16.19 10.74
N ILE A 71 -2.11 15.56 9.96
CA ILE A 71 -0.70 15.35 10.32
C ILE A 71 0.00 16.69 10.59
N ASN A 72 -0.23 17.69 9.73
CA ASN A 72 0.39 19.00 9.87
C ASN A 72 -0.14 19.77 11.08
N GLU A 73 -1.44 19.72 11.35
CA GLU A 73 -2.03 20.34 12.54
C GLU A 73 -1.57 19.65 13.83
N ALA A 74 -1.50 18.31 13.85
CA ALA A 74 -0.93 17.56 14.96
C ALA A 74 0.54 17.95 15.22
N PHE A 75 1.33 18.12 14.17
CA PHE A 75 2.72 18.57 14.27
C PHE A 75 2.81 19.99 14.85
N LYS A 76 2.01 20.94 14.35
CA LYS A 76 1.96 22.32 14.88
C LYS A 76 1.58 22.33 16.36
N ASN A 77 0.56 21.57 16.74
CA ASN A 77 0.11 21.48 18.13
C ASN A 77 1.18 20.88 19.04
N THR A 78 1.87 19.83 18.58
CA THR A 78 3.00 19.24 19.29
C THR A 78 4.14 20.25 19.48
N MET A 79 4.49 21.02 18.44
CA MET A 79 5.51 22.07 18.55
C MET A 79 5.14 23.19 19.52
N ARG A 80 3.87 23.62 19.51
CA ARG A 80 3.36 24.57 20.50
C ARG A 80 3.50 24.02 21.91
N LYS A 81 3.04 22.78 22.15
CA LYS A 81 3.11 22.11 23.46
C LYS A 81 4.54 21.99 23.98
N VAL A 82 5.46 21.45 23.18
CA VAL A 82 6.88 21.32 23.54
C VAL A 82 7.50 22.67 23.84
N SER A 83 7.17 23.71 23.06
CA SER A 83 7.68 25.06 23.31
C SER A 83 7.12 25.67 24.60
N THR A 84 5.84 25.46 24.90
CA THR A 84 5.22 25.94 26.13
C THR A 84 5.76 25.20 27.35
N GLU A 85 5.90 23.88 27.29
CA GLU A 85 6.47 23.06 28.36
C GLU A 85 7.92 23.44 28.65
N ALA A 86 8.74 23.63 27.61
CA ALA A 86 10.11 24.09 27.78
C ALA A 86 10.16 25.49 28.41
N LYS A 87 9.27 26.41 28.03
CA LYS A 87 9.20 27.75 28.64
C LYS A 87 8.82 27.66 30.13
N ILE A 88 7.83 26.83 30.47
CA ILE A 88 7.43 26.59 31.86
C ILE A 88 8.59 25.98 32.66
N ALA A 89 9.26 24.96 32.10
CA ALA A 89 10.41 24.32 32.73
C ALA A 89 11.59 25.28 32.93
N LEU A 90 11.83 26.21 31.99
CA LEU A 90 12.87 27.23 32.15
C LEU A 90 12.53 28.24 33.24
N MET A 91 11.25 28.53 33.47
CA MET A 91 10.83 29.43 34.55
C MET A 91 11.06 28.80 35.93
N SER A 92 11.01 27.48 36.05
CA SER A 92 11.31 26.75 37.29
C SER A 92 12.80 26.39 37.45
N ALA A 93 13.60 26.48 36.38
CA ALA A 93 15.01 26.14 36.41
C ALA A 93 15.87 27.24 37.05
N THR A 94 16.51 26.91 38.16
CA THR A 94 17.36 27.84 38.93
C THR A 94 18.84 27.70 38.58
N THR A 95 19.29 26.53 38.11
CA THR A 95 20.69 26.27 37.78
C THR A 95 20.96 26.26 36.28
N ALA A 96 22.21 26.53 35.90
CA ALA A 96 22.64 26.50 34.50
C ALA A 96 22.54 25.08 33.89
N GLU A 97 22.86 24.05 34.68
CA GLU A 97 22.73 22.65 34.26
C GLU A 97 21.28 22.26 33.95
N GLN A 98 20.32 22.67 34.80
CA GLN A 98 18.90 22.43 34.55
C GLN A 98 18.45 23.08 33.24
N LYS A 99 18.86 24.32 32.99
CA LYS A 99 18.56 25.03 31.73
C LYS A 99 19.13 24.30 30.51
N LEU A 100 20.34 23.78 30.62
CA LEU A 100 21.00 23.01 29.55
C LEU A 100 20.23 21.70 29.28
N ILE A 101 19.85 20.97 30.32
CA ILE A 101 19.03 19.75 30.21
C ILE A 101 17.70 20.06 29.53
N ILE A 102 17.01 21.14 29.90
CA ILE A 102 15.73 21.54 29.30
C ILE A 102 15.91 21.91 27.82
N MET A 103 16.98 22.62 27.46
CA MET A 103 17.29 22.96 26.06
C MET A 103 17.55 21.72 25.23
N ASN A 104 18.32 20.76 25.76
CA ASN A 104 18.57 19.48 25.09
C ASN A 104 17.28 18.66 24.95
N SER A 105 16.45 18.63 26.00
CA SER A 105 15.13 17.97 25.96
C SER A 105 14.23 18.58 24.89
N LEU A 106 14.16 19.92 24.80
CA LEU A 106 13.41 20.62 23.75
C LEU A 106 13.94 20.27 22.36
N LYS A 107 15.27 20.23 22.16
CA LYS A 107 15.86 19.84 20.87
C LYS A 107 15.46 18.41 20.50
N ASN A 108 15.60 17.48 21.43
CA ASN A 108 15.25 16.08 21.23
C ASN A 108 13.76 15.89 20.94
N ALA A 109 12.88 16.58 21.69
CA ALA A 109 11.44 16.55 21.47
C ALA A 109 11.04 17.13 20.10
N ARG A 110 11.71 18.20 19.64
CA ARG A 110 11.53 18.73 18.28
C ARG A 110 11.95 17.72 17.22
N THR A 111 13.12 17.11 17.37
CA THR A 111 13.60 16.09 16.43
C THR A 111 12.65 14.88 16.39
N ALA A 112 12.17 14.42 17.54
CA ALA A 112 11.22 13.32 17.63
C ALA A 112 9.89 13.66 16.94
N ALA A 113 9.34 14.86 17.14
CA ALA A 113 8.12 15.27 16.48
C ALA A 113 8.27 15.43 14.96
N VAL A 114 9.43 15.87 14.49
CA VAL A 114 9.74 15.88 13.04
C VAL A 114 9.80 14.45 12.51
N ALA A 115 10.45 13.53 13.21
CA ALA A 115 10.49 12.12 12.81
C ALA A 115 9.09 11.48 12.77
N VAL A 116 8.22 11.80 13.74
CA VAL A 116 6.81 11.36 13.75
C VAL A 116 6.05 11.93 12.55
N ARG A 117 6.21 13.22 12.25
CA ARG A 117 5.58 13.84 11.07
C ARG A 117 6.05 13.17 9.79
N ASP A 118 7.35 12.95 9.64
CA ASP A 118 7.92 12.39 8.42
C ASP A 118 7.53 10.91 8.26
N ALA A 119 7.46 10.15 9.36
CA ALA A 119 6.92 8.78 9.36
C ALA A 119 5.43 8.76 9.00
N ALA A 120 4.63 9.69 9.52
CA ALA A 120 3.21 9.81 9.18
C ALA A 120 3.00 10.20 7.72
N LEU A 121 3.83 11.11 7.18
CA LEU A 121 3.81 11.47 5.76
C LEU A 121 4.26 10.31 4.87
N ALA A 122 5.23 9.50 5.29
CA ALA A 122 5.61 8.28 4.59
C ALA A 122 4.50 7.22 4.59
N ALA A 123 3.75 7.11 5.69
CA ALA A 123 2.60 6.20 5.81
C ALA A 123 1.44 6.56 4.86
N LEU A 124 1.34 7.82 4.40
CA LEU A 124 0.38 8.22 3.37
C LEU A 124 0.64 7.58 2.00
N GLY A 125 1.81 7.00 1.79
CA GLY A 125 2.11 6.17 0.62
C GLY A 125 2.03 6.88 -0.73
N ALA A 126 2.02 6.06 -1.78
CA ALA A 126 1.98 6.51 -3.17
C ALA A 126 0.70 7.30 -3.48
N LEU A 127 0.81 8.27 -4.38
CA LEU A 127 -0.35 8.98 -4.92
C LEU A 127 -1.34 7.96 -5.50
N PRO A 128 -2.66 8.16 -5.28
CA PRO A 128 -3.69 7.43 -6.01
C PRO A 128 -3.35 7.49 -7.50
N THR A 129 -3.33 6.35 -8.18
CA THR A 129 -3.00 6.30 -9.61
C THR A 129 -4.23 6.75 -10.38
N PRO A 130 -4.11 7.70 -11.33
CA PRO A 130 -5.26 8.10 -12.14
C PRO A 130 -5.79 6.88 -12.92
N PRO A 131 -7.11 6.73 -13.06
CA PRO A 131 -7.70 5.67 -13.88
C PRO A 131 -7.12 5.78 -15.29
N ALA A 132 -6.56 4.69 -15.81
CA ALA A 132 -5.93 4.69 -17.13
C ALA A 132 -7.00 5.08 -18.17
N GLU A 133 -6.82 6.24 -18.80
CA GLU A 133 -7.65 6.62 -19.94
C GLU A 133 -7.56 5.48 -20.97
N LEU A 134 -8.71 4.94 -21.35
CA LEU A 134 -8.83 4.08 -22.52
C LEU A 134 -8.24 4.87 -23.69
N LYS A 135 -7.00 4.56 -24.07
CA LYS A 135 -6.36 5.11 -25.28
C LYS A 135 -7.38 4.91 -26.39
N LYS A 136 -7.97 6.01 -26.87
CA LYS A 136 -8.75 5.97 -28.10
C LYS A 136 -7.81 5.36 -29.13
N ASP A 137 -8.13 4.17 -29.60
CA ASP A 137 -7.44 3.57 -30.72
C ASP A 137 -7.40 4.62 -31.82
N GLU A 138 -6.21 5.18 -32.07
CA GLU A 138 -5.92 5.93 -33.27
C GLU A 138 -6.06 4.92 -34.41
N ARG A 139 -7.30 4.78 -34.90
CA ARG A 139 -7.58 4.11 -36.16
C ARG A 139 -6.77 4.87 -37.20
N LYS A 140 -5.68 4.25 -37.63
CA LYS A 140 -4.90 4.58 -38.81
C LYS A 140 -5.88 4.98 -39.92
N ARG A 141 -5.87 6.27 -40.26
CA ARG A 141 -6.42 6.76 -41.52
C ARG A 141 -5.46 6.26 -42.60
N ASN A 142 -5.85 5.20 -43.29
CA ASN A 142 -5.35 4.87 -44.62
C ASN A 142 -6.27 5.54 -45.64
#